data_AF-A0A529LDA9-F1
#
_entry.id   AF-A0A529LDA9-F1
#
_cell.length_a   1.000
_cell.length_b   1.000
_cell.length_c   1.000
_cell.angle_alpha   90.00
_cell.angle_beta   90.00
_cell.angle_gamma   90.00
#
_symmetry.space_group_name_H-M   'P 1'
#
loop_
_entity.id
_entity.type
_entity.pdbx_description
1 polymer ?
#
loop_
_entity_poly.entity_id
_entity_poly.type
_entity_poly.pdbx_seq_one_letter_code
_entity_poly.pdbx_strand_id
1 'polypeptide(L)'
;MKHLYRTASLGVALALFTALTPALADSTATVGGTSFVNKGLVGVGRIPAAQRDKFGETFGSGSGMSIDTSGWTHEAAGYKGSLWLLPDRGYNVVGTTDYRPRLNT
;
A
#
# COMPACT_ATOMS: atom_id res chain seq x y z
N MET A 1 -50.40 -2.36 -6.89
CA MET A 1 -49.32 -1.50 -6.34
C MET A 1 -48.23 -2.26 -5.58
N LYS A 2 -48.53 -3.34 -4.84
CA LYS A 2 -47.52 -4.10 -4.03
C LYS A 2 -46.39 -4.78 -4.83
N HIS A 3 -46.60 -5.10 -6.11
CA HIS A 3 -45.60 -5.77 -6.95
C HIS A 3 -44.54 -4.82 -7.56
N LEU A 4 -44.85 -3.53 -7.68
CA LEU A 4 -43.93 -2.52 -8.25
C LEU A 4 -42.77 -2.18 -7.31
N TYR A 5 -43.01 -2.23 -6.00
CA TYR A 5 -41.99 -1.94 -5.00
C TYR A 5 -40.97 -3.09 -4.88
N ARG A 6 -41.38 -4.34 -5.12
CA ARG A 6 -40.51 -5.52 -5.00
C ARG A 6 -39.41 -5.58 -6.07
N THR A 7 -39.73 -5.19 -7.30
CA THR A 7 -38.77 -5.14 -8.41
C THR A 7 -37.80 -3.97 -8.30
N ALA A 8 -38.26 -2.81 -7.81
CA ALA A 8 -37.41 -1.67 -7.50
C ALA A 8 -36.40 -1.98 -6.38
N SER A 9 -36.82 -2.70 -5.33
CA SER A 9 -35.94 -3.12 -4.23
C SER A 9 -34.85 -4.11 -4.67
N LEU A 10 -35.18 -5.06 -5.56
CA LEU A 10 -34.20 -5.99 -6.13
C LEU A 10 -33.19 -5.29 -7.05
N GLY A 11 -33.65 -4.35 -7.89
CA GLY A 11 -32.78 -3.60 -8.80
C GLY A 11 -31.78 -2.71 -8.06
N VAL A 12 -32.22 -2.05 -6.97
CA VAL A 12 -31.33 -1.23 -6.12
C VAL A 12 -30.35 -2.10 -5.35
N ALA A 13 -30.78 -3.25 -4.80
CA ALA A 13 -29.88 -4.17 -4.11
C ALA A 13 -28.80 -4.75 -5.04
N LEU A 14 -29.14 -5.07 -6.29
CA LEU A 14 -28.18 -5.58 -7.28
C LEU A 14 -27.17 -4.51 -7.73
N ALA A 15 -27.61 -3.25 -7.91
CA ALA A 15 -26.73 -2.13 -8.26
C ALA A 15 -25.79 -1.71 -7.11
N LEU A 16 -26.22 -1.86 -5.85
CA LEU A 16 -25.36 -1.70 -4.68
C LEU A 16 -24.34 -2.84 -4.57
N PHE A 17 -24.69 -4.06 -4.95
CA PHE A 17 -23.76 -5.20 -4.91
C PHE A 17 -22.65 -5.11 -5.97
N THR A 18 -22.91 -4.55 -7.14
CA THR A 18 -21.89 -4.33 -8.19
C THR A 18 -20.98 -3.13 -7.90
N ALA A 19 -21.41 -2.17 -7.08
CA ALA A 19 -20.57 -1.05 -6.64
C ALA A 19 -19.63 -1.43 -5.47
N LEU A 20 -19.88 -2.57 -4.81
CA LEU A 20 -19.06 -3.11 -3.72
C LEU A 20 -18.16 -4.27 -4.13
N THR A 21 -18.12 -4.66 -5.41
CA THR A 21 -17.07 -5.58 -5.86
C THR A 21 -15.74 -4.86 -5.71
N PRO A 22 -14.83 -5.28 -4.81
CA PRO A 22 -13.46 -4.78 -4.89
C PRO A 22 -13.00 -5.07 -6.32
N ALA A 23 -12.44 -4.07 -7.00
CA ALA A 23 -11.76 -4.32 -8.24
C ALA A 23 -10.68 -5.37 -7.94
N LEU A 24 -10.95 -6.63 -8.29
CA LEU A 24 -9.99 -7.71 -8.25
C LEU A 24 -9.00 -7.39 -9.39
N ALA A 25 -8.06 -6.48 -9.12
CA ALA A 25 -6.99 -6.13 -10.04
C ALA A 25 -5.87 -7.20 -10.00
N ASP A 26 -6.24 -8.46 -9.74
CA ASP A 26 -5.36 -9.59 -9.89
C ASP A 26 -5.07 -9.75 -11.39
N SER A 27 -3.94 -9.21 -11.83
CA SER A 27 -3.48 -9.28 -13.22
C SER A 27 -2.11 -9.93 -13.23
N THR A 28 -1.90 -10.80 -14.21
CA THR A 28 -0.64 -11.51 -14.36
C THR A 28 0.09 -11.05 -15.61
N ALA A 29 1.40 -10.87 -15.49
CA ALA A 29 2.28 -10.52 -16.61
C ALA A 29 3.47 -11.47 -16.62
N THR A 30 3.78 -12.05 -17.78
CA THR A 30 4.94 -12.92 -17.95
C THR A 30 6.07 -12.15 -18.62
N VAL A 31 7.23 -12.08 -17.97
CA VAL A 31 8.45 -11.47 -18.53
C VAL A 31 9.56 -12.52 -18.46
N GLY A 32 10.15 -12.86 -19.61
CA GLY A 32 11.26 -13.81 -19.67
C GLY A 32 10.92 -15.22 -19.14
N GLY A 33 9.65 -15.64 -19.22
CA GLY A 33 9.19 -16.92 -18.67
C GLY A 33 8.84 -16.91 -17.18
N THR A 34 9.04 -15.78 -16.49
CA THR A 34 8.61 -15.58 -15.10
C THR A 34 7.26 -14.88 -15.07
N SER A 35 6.29 -15.45 -14.36
CA SER A 35 4.96 -14.85 -14.17
C SER A 35 4.92 -14.00 -12.90
N PHE A 36 4.51 -12.75 -13.05
CA PHE A 36 4.33 -11.78 -11.97
C PHE A 36 2.85 -11.57 -11.75
N VAL A 37 2.38 -11.68 -10.50
CA VAL A 37 0.99 -11.43 -10.13
C VAL A 37 0.91 -10.08 -9.43
N ASN A 38 0.23 -9.13 -10.05
CA ASN A 38 -0.26 -7.93 -9.36
C ASN A 38 -1.42 -8.37 -8.48
N LYS A 39 -1.40 -8.03 -7.18
CA LYS A 39 -2.44 -8.41 -6.21
C LYS A 39 -3.42 -7.28 -5.89
N GLY A 40 -3.40 -6.21 -6.69
CA GLY A 40 -4.10 -4.98 -6.36
C GLY A 40 -3.63 -4.38 -5.03
N LEU A 41 -4.54 -3.69 -4.34
CA LEU A 41 -4.30 -3.14 -3.01
C LEU A 41 -4.35 -4.26 -1.96
N VAL A 42 -3.19 -4.65 -1.42
CA VAL A 42 -3.08 -5.74 -0.44
C VAL A 42 -3.10 -5.27 1.03
N GLY A 43 -3.03 -3.96 1.27
CA GLY A 43 -3.04 -3.39 2.62
C GLY A 43 -2.87 -1.88 2.64
N VAL A 44 -3.26 -1.25 3.75
CA VAL A 44 -3.08 0.19 4.00
C VAL A 44 -2.54 0.37 5.42
N GLY A 45 -1.54 1.23 5.57
CA GLY A 45 -1.01 1.68 6.85
C GLY A 45 -0.95 3.19 6.93
N ARG A 46 -0.83 3.74 8.13
CA ARG A 46 -0.62 5.18 8.35
C ARG A 46 0.54 5.40 9.32
N ILE A 47 1.40 6.35 9.00
CA ILE A 47 2.45 6.86 9.88
C ILE A 47 2.00 8.25 10.34
N PRO A 48 2.04 8.59 11.64
CA PRO A 48 1.76 9.94 12.09
C PRO A 48 2.66 10.96 11.41
N ALA A 49 2.13 12.10 10.97
CA ALA A 49 2.92 13.14 10.29
C ALA A 49 4.04 13.73 11.18
N ALA A 50 3.86 13.68 12.50
CA ALA A 50 4.84 14.12 13.49
C ALA A 50 5.76 12.99 13.99
N GLN A 51 5.71 11.80 13.36
CA GLN A 51 6.60 10.69 13.71
C GLN A 51 8.05 11.14 13.55
N ARG A 52 8.87 10.89 14.57
CA ARG A 52 10.30 11.17 14.53
C ARG A 52 11.10 9.88 14.52
N ASP A 53 12.25 9.90 13.86
CA ASP A 53 13.21 8.81 13.94
C ASP A 53 14.04 8.87 15.24
N LYS A 54 14.96 7.91 15.42
CA LYS A 54 15.83 7.83 16.60
C LYS A 54 16.74 9.04 16.79
N PHE A 55 16.92 9.87 15.77
CA PHE A 55 17.72 11.10 15.81
C PHE A 55 16.86 12.34 16.07
N GLY A 56 15.54 12.18 16.19
CA GLY A 56 14.60 13.26 16.47
C GLY A 56 14.19 14.05 15.22
N GLU A 57 14.54 13.58 14.01
CA GLU A 57 14.13 14.17 12.74
C GLU A 57 12.73 13.67 12.34
N THR A 58 11.92 14.53 11.72
CA THR A 58 10.59 14.12 11.22
C THR A 58 10.74 13.09 10.11
N PHE A 59 9.90 12.06 10.12
CA PHE A 59 9.88 11.04 9.09
C PHE A 59 9.57 11.67 7.72
N GLY A 60 10.56 11.63 6.82
CA GLY A 60 10.52 12.26 5.50
C GLY A 60 10.04 11.33 4.37
N SER A 61 10.08 11.85 3.15
CA SER A 61 9.73 11.11 1.93
C SER A 61 10.76 10.00 1.62
N GLY A 62 10.28 8.87 1.10
CA GLY A 62 11.11 7.76 0.64
C GLY A 62 10.95 7.53 -0.86
N SER A 63 12.04 7.19 -1.54
CA SER A 63 12.05 6.84 -2.97
C SER A 63 11.79 5.34 -3.21
N GLY A 64 11.94 4.50 -2.19
CA GLY A 64 11.73 3.06 -2.29
C GLY A 64 11.51 2.43 -0.93
N MET A 65 10.84 1.28 -0.92
CA MET A 65 10.52 0.55 0.30
C MET A 65 10.54 -0.95 0.04
N SER A 66 11.18 -1.71 0.93
CA SER A 66 11.18 -3.18 0.89
C SER A 66 10.82 -3.73 2.25
N ILE A 67 10.07 -4.83 2.26
CA ILE A 67 9.80 -5.60 3.48
C ILE A 67 11.02 -6.47 3.80
N ASP A 68 11.45 -6.49 5.06
CA ASP A 68 12.33 -7.54 5.57
C ASP A 68 11.49 -8.81 5.80
N THR A 69 11.54 -9.73 4.83
CA THR A 69 10.76 -10.96 4.87
C THR A 69 11.22 -11.92 5.97
N SER A 70 12.43 -11.77 6.50
CA SER A 70 12.97 -12.67 7.54
C SER A 70 12.39 -12.37 8.92
N GLY A 71 12.05 -11.10 9.19
CA GLY A 71 11.47 -10.64 10.45
C GLY A 71 9.95 -10.48 10.43
N TRP A 72 9.30 -10.79 9.31
CA TRP A 72 7.87 -10.55 9.13
C TRP A 72 7.02 -11.68 9.73
N THR A 73 6.17 -11.35 10.68
CA THR A 73 5.31 -12.31 11.38
C THR A 73 3.86 -11.87 11.38
N HIS A 74 2.95 -12.82 11.16
CA HIS A 74 1.52 -12.60 11.37
C HIS A 74 1.16 -12.85 12.84
N GLU A 75 0.52 -11.88 13.45
CA GLU A 75 0.01 -11.89 14.82
C GLU A 75 -1.53 -11.77 14.81
N ALA A 76 -2.18 -11.97 15.95
CA ALA A 76 -3.64 -11.95 16.05
C ALA A 76 -4.28 -10.64 15.55
N ALA A 77 -3.59 -9.51 15.66
CA ALA A 77 -4.08 -8.19 15.28
C ALA A 77 -3.54 -7.65 13.94
N GLY A 78 -2.65 -8.38 13.27
CA GLY A 78 -2.05 -7.92 12.02
C GLY A 78 -0.64 -8.45 11.78
N TYR A 79 0.17 -7.73 11.02
CA TYR A 79 1.55 -8.10 10.72
C TYR A 79 2.54 -7.22 11.48
N LYS A 80 3.65 -7.83 11.93
CA LYS A 80 4.77 -7.15 12.57
C LYS A 80 6.05 -7.46 11.81
N GLY A 81 6.91 -6.47 11.63
CA GLY A 81 8.22 -6.63 11.01
C GLY A 81 8.87 -5.28 10.67
N SER A 82 9.96 -5.33 9.92
CA SER A 82 10.75 -4.16 9.54
C SER A 82 10.62 -3.85 8.05
N LEU A 83 10.53 -2.57 7.70
CA LEU A 83 10.66 -2.12 6.32
C LEU A 83 11.96 -1.35 6.15
N TRP A 84 12.68 -1.65 5.07
CA TRP A 84 13.82 -0.88 4.62
C TRP A 84 13.33 0.26 3.73
N LEU A 85 13.58 1.49 4.14
CA LEU A 85 13.24 2.68 3.36
C LEU A 85 14.49 3.22 2.67
N LEU A 86 14.43 3.40 1.36
CA LEU A 86 15.41 4.20 0.63
C LEU A 86 15.00 5.67 0.76
N PRO A 87 15.81 6.53 1.41
CA PRO A 87 15.51 7.95 1.52
C PRO A 87 15.35 8.57 0.14
N ASP A 88 14.42 9.51 0.03
CA ASP A 88 14.32 10.32 -1.18
C ASP A 88 15.60 11.13 -1.40
N ARG A 89 15.91 11.48 -2.65
CA ARG A 89 17.15 12.20 -3.01
C ARG A 89 17.18 13.64 -2.48
N GLY A 90 16.12 14.05 -1.78
CA GLY A 90 15.90 15.41 -1.31
C GLY A 90 15.67 16.38 -2.47
N TYR A 91 15.59 17.65 -2.11
CA TYR A 91 15.47 18.76 -3.06
C TYR A 91 16.71 18.83 -3.97
N ASN A 92 16.50 18.71 -5.29
CA ASN A 92 17.54 18.56 -6.30
C ASN A 92 17.53 19.68 -7.36
N VAL A 93 16.85 20.79 -7.11
CA VAL A 93 16.69 21.89 -8.08
C VAL A 93 18.02 22.57 -8.42
N VAL A 94 19.00 22.53 -7.52
CA VAL A 94 20.33 23.13 -7.70
C VAL A 94 21.44 22.10 -7.99
N GLY A 95 21.10 20.83 -8.19
CA GLY A 95 22.05 19.76 -8.51
C GLY A 95 21.80 18.46 -7.75
N THR A 96 22.54 17.40 -8.10
CA THR A 96 22.51 16.13 -7.39
C THR A 96 23.19 16.26 -6.03
N THR A 97 22.43 16.08 -4.96
CA THR A 97 22.98 15.96 -3.60
C THR A 97 23.43 14.51 -3.39
N ASP A 98 24.70 14.30 -3.01
CA ASP A 98 25.21 12.99 -2.58
C ASP A 98 24.64 12.66 -1.19
N TYR A 99 23.38 12.21 -1.17
CA TYR A 99 22.70 11.81 0.06
C TYR A 99 23.18 10.42 0.45
N ARG A 100 23.99 10.33 1.51
CA ARG A 100 24.39 9.03 2.07
C ARG A 100 23.15 8.30 2.57
N PRO A 101 22.85 7.09 2.07
CA PRO A 101 21.74 6.31 2.58
C PRO A 101 21.98 6.00 4.06
N ARG A 102 20.96 6.23 4.90
CA ARG A 102 20.99 5.94 6.34
C ARG A 102 19.93 4.89 6.65
N LEU A 103 20.32 3.87 7.42
CA LEU A 103 19.37 2.91 7.98
C LEU A 103 18.78 3.49 9.27
N ASN A 104 17.49 3.82 9.21
CA ASN A 104 16.71 4.15 10.39
C ASN A 104 16.18 2.84 10.99
N THR A 105 16.87 2.38 12.04
CA THR A 105 16.53 1.20 12.85
C THR A 105 15.81 1.60 14.12
#